data_AF-A0A9E4BZV4-F1
#
_entry.id   AF-A0A9E4BZV4-F1
#
_cell.length_a   1.000
_cell.length_b   1.000
_cell.length_c   1.000
_cell.angle_alpha   90.00
_cell.angle_beta   90.00
_cell.angle_gamma   90.00
#
_symmetry.space_group_name_H-M   'P 1'
#
loop_
_entity.id
_entity.type
_entity.pdbx_description
1 polymer ?
#
loop_
_entity_poly.entity_id
_entity_poly.type
_entity_poly.pdbx_seq_one_letter_code
_entity_poly.pdbx_strand_id
1 'polypeptide(L)'
;MSVSVADVGFGLLMAVSAFWGLQRGLAKEVLSVAILALAILGASLFGAELGSVLPLIGLDEAAEEALGPDIQRFLGSGITFVLFYLAGWFVLHRVQGAVEESWLAGPNKTLGFLFGGL
;
A
#
# COMPACT_ATOMS: atom_id res chain seq x y z
N MET A 1 18.20 2.38 17.22
CA MET A 1 16.91 1.71 17.53
C MET A 1 17.20 0.22 17.61
N SER A 2 16.98 -0.43 18.75
CA SER A 2 17.16 -1.87 18.90
C SER A 2 15.95 -2.59 18.32
N VAL A 3 16.13 -3.38 17.26
CA VAL A 3 15.07 -4.24 16.72
C VAL A 3 14.75 -5.28 17.78
N SER A 4 13.51 -5.32 18.27
CA SER A 4 13.12 -6.30 19.27
C SER A 4 12.90 -7.66 18.60
N VAL A 5 13.08 -8.75 19.35
CA VAL A 5 12.79 -10.11 18.87
C VAL A 5 11.32 -10.25 18.45
N ALA A 6 10.42 -9.48 19.08
CA ALA A 6 9.01 -9.42 18.71
C ALA A 6 8.80 -8.81 17.32
N ASP A 7 9.55 -7.77 16.95
CA ASP A 7 9.47 -7.14 15.63
C ASP A 7 9.91 -8.11 14.52
N VAL A 8 10.98 -8.87 14.79
CA VAL A 8 11.45 -9.91 13.87
C VAL A 8 10.41 -11.03 13.74
N GLY A 9 9.84 -11.48 14.86
CA GLY A 9 8.79 -12.50 14.88
C GLY A 9 7.55 -12.08 14.11
N PHE A 10 7.08 -10.84 14.28
CA PHE A 10 5.96 -10.28 13.54
C PHE A 10 6.26 -10.16 12.04
N GLY A 11 7.47 -9.71 11.68
CA GLY A 11 7.88 -9.63 10.27
C GLY A 11 7.89 -11.00 9.59
N LEU A 12 8.39 -12.03 10.26
CA LEU A 12 8.39 -13.41 9.78
C LEU A 12 6.97 -13.96 9.61
N LEU A 13 6.09 -13.71 10.59
CA LEU A 13 4.69 -14.12 10.52
C LEU A 13 3.96 -13.47 9.35
N MET A 14 4.19 -12.18 9.10
CA MET A 14 3.63 -11.46 7.96
C MET A 14 4.15 -12.00 6.63
N ALA A 15 5.45 -12.29 6.54
CA ALA A 15 6.05 -12.85 5.33
C ALA A 15 5.46 -14.24 4.99
N VAL A 16 5.29 -15.10 5.99
CA VAL A 16 4.67 -16.42 5.81
C VAL A 16 3.20 -16.30 5.41
N SER A 17 2.42 -15.42 6.05
CA SER A 17 1.02 -15.17 5.67
C SER A 17 0.89 -14.62 4.26
N ALA A 18 1.77 -13.69 3.86
CA ALA A 18 1.79 -13.15 2.49
C ALA A 18 2.14 -14.23 1.46
N PHE A 19 3.12 -15.08 1.76
CA PHE A 19 3.50 -16.21 0.90
C PHE A 19 2.37 -17.24 0.76
N TRP A 20 1.70 -17.58 1.86
CA TRP A 20 0.54 -18.48 1.84
C TRP A 20 -0.67 -17.88 1.10
N GLY A 21 -0.90 -16.58 1.25
CA GLY A 21 -1.90 -15.85 0.47
C GLY A 21 -1.60 -15.93 -1.02
N LEU A 22 -0.36 -15.65 -1.42
CA LEU A 22 0.08 -15.76 -2.82
C LEU A 22 -0.13 -17.18 -3.39
N GLN A 23 0.22 -18.23 -2.63
CA GLN A 23 0.03 -19.63 -3.07
C GLN A 23 -1.44 -20.04 -3.23
N ARG A 24 -2.35 -19.45 -2.45
CA ARG A 24 -3.79 -19.74 -2.51
C ARG A 24 -4.54 -18.94 -3.59
N GLY A 25 -3.82 -18.20 -4.43
CA GLY A 25 -4.43 -17.31 -5.42
C GLY A 25 -4.96 -16.01 -4.84
N LEU A 26 -4.65 -15.69 -3.57
CA LEU A 26 -4.98 -14.41 -2.93
C LEU A 26 -3.97 -13.31 -3.27
N ALA A 27 -3.33 -13.40 -4.44
CA ALA A 27 -2.33 -12.44 -4.88
C ALA A 27 -2.91 -11.02 -4.98
N LYS A 28 -4.21 -10.91 -5.28
CA LYS A 28 -4.92 -9.63 -5.35
C LYS A 28 -5.06 -8.99 -3.97
N GLU A 29 -5.37 -9.77 -2.95
CA GLU A 29 -5.53 -9.34 -1.56
C GLU A 29 -4.19 -8.96 -0.94
N VAL A 30 -3.16 -9.79 -1.12
CA VAL A 30 -1.80 -9.50 -0.60
C VAL A 30 -1.24 -8.24 -1.25
N LEU A 31 -1.39 -8.08 -2.56
CA LEU A 31 -0.89 -6.91 -3.28
C LEU A 31 -1.69 -5.64 -2.93
N SER A 32 -3.01 -5.75 -2.73
CA SER A 32 -3.85 -4.65 -2.24
C SER A 32 -3.39 -4.15 -0.86
N VAL A 33 -3.14 -5.05 0.08
CA VAL A 33 -2.64 -4.69 1.42
C VAL A 33 -1.25 -4.05 1.33
N ALA A 34 -0.37 -4.57 0.47
CA ALA A 34 0.95 -3.97 0.24
C ALA A 34 0.86 -2.55 -0.34
N ILE A 35 -0.02 -2.32 -1.31
CA ILE A 35 -0.29 -0.99 -1.89
C ILE A 35 -0.80 -0.04 -0.82
N LEU A 36 -1.74 -0.49 0.03
CA LEU A 36 -2.26 0.31 1.13
C LEU A 36 -1.17 0.69 2.12
N ALA A 37 -0.33 -0.27 2.53
CA ALA A 37 0.80 -0.01 3.43
C ALA A 37 1.79 0.99 2.81
N LEU A 38 2.11 0.85 1.53
CA LEU A 38 2.98 1.78 0.80
C LEU A 38 2.37 3.16 0.67
N ALA A 39 1.05 3.27 0.48
CA ALA A 39 0.35 4.55 0.42
C ALA A 39 0.37 5.27 1.78
N ILE A 40 0.15 4.54 2.88
CA ILE A 40 0.27 5.09 4.25
C ILE A 40 1.71 5.56 4.51
N LEU A 41 2.69 4.73 4.16
CA LEU A 41 4.10 5.04 4.36
C LEU A 41 4.51 6.26 3.52
N GLY A 42 4.13 6.30 2.24
CA GLY A 42 4.36 7.46 1.37
C GLY A 42 3.72 8.73 1.92
N ALA A 43 2.46 8.67 2.37
CA ALA A 43 1.78 9.79 3.00
C ALA A 43 2.53 10.30 4.25
N SER A 44 3.03 9.40 5.09
CA SER A 44 3.79 9.80 6.29
C SER A 44 5.14 10.44 5.99
N LEU A 45 5.82 10.00 4.92
CA LEU A 45 7.16 10.48 4.56
C LEU A 45 7.11 11.78 3.78
N PHE A 46 6.23 11.88 2.78
CA PHE A 46 6.21 12.99 1.81
C PHE A 46 5.03 13.94 1.99
N GLY A 47 4.07 13.61 2.87
CA GLY A 47 2.85 14.40 3.05
C GLY A 47 3.10 15.82 3.56
N ALA A 48 4.11 16.02 4.41
CA ALA A 48 4.47 17.35 4.91
C ALA A 48 5.10 18.23 3.82
N GLU A 49 5.99 17.66 3.01
CA GLU A 49 6.65 18.35 1.91
C GLU A 49 5.65 18.78 0.84
N LEU A 50 4.76 17.87 0.44
CA LEU A 50 3.71 18.18 -0.53
C LEU A 50 2.71 19.21 0.03
N GLY A 51 2.37 19.09 1.31
CA GLY A 51 1.45 20.00 1.99
C GLY A 51 1.94 21.45 2.01
N SER A 52 3.25 21.66 2.17
CA SER A 52 3.85 23.00 2.23
C SER A 52 3.75 23.80 0.91
N VAL A 53 3.49 23.13 -0.21
CA VAL A 53 3.36 23.75 -1.53
C VAL A 53 1.91 24.10 -1.86
N LEU A 54 0.94 23.60 -1.06
CA LEU A 54 -0.47 23.81 -1.32
C LEU A 54 -0.91 25.21 -0.83
N PRO A 55 -1.43 26.06 -1.72
CA PRO A 55 -1.99 27.34 -1.30
C PRO A 55 -3.27 27.09 -0.50
N LEU A 56 -3.35 27.67 0.70
CA LEU A 56 -4.56 27.66 1.52
C LEU A 56 -5.52 28.75 1.02
N ILE A 57 -6.27 28.45 -0.03
CA ILE A 57 -7.21 29.41 -0.61
C ILE A 57 -8.47 29.50 0.26
N GLY A 58 -8.80 30.70 0.75
CA GLY A 58 -10.06 30.99 1.43
C GLY A 58 -10.05 30.91 2.96
N LEU A 59 -8.87 30.81 3.59
CA LEU A 59 -8.73 31.05 5.03
C LEU A 59 -8.51 32.53 5.31
N ASP A 60 -9.07 33.01 6.42
CA ASP A 60 -8.77 34.33 6.99
C ASP A 60 -7.36 34.31 7.62
N GLU A 61 -6.66 35.45 7.68
CA GLU A 61 -5.25 35.52 8.14
C GLU A 61 -5.08 34.91 9.55
N ALA A 62 -6.04 35.15 10.45
CA ALA A 62 -6.03 34.60 11.80
C ALA A 62 -6.22 33.06 11.85
N ALA A 63 -6.93 32.49 10.87
CA ALA A 63 -7.15 31.04 10.77
C ALA A 63 -5.97 30.35 10.06
N GLU A 64 -5.33 31.02 9.10
CA GLU A 64 -4.13 30.54 8.44
C GLU A 64 -2.96 30.45 9.42
N GLU A 65 -2.76 31.45 10.28
CA GLU A 65 -1.69 31.44 11.28
C GLU A 65 -1.90 30.35 12.35
N ALA A 66 -3.16 30.11 12.77
CA ALA A 66 -3.47 29.15 13.83
C ALA A 66 -3.57 27.69 13.37
N LEU A 67 -4.09 27.43 12.16
CA LEU A 67 -4.42 26.08 11.68
C LEU A 67 -3.76 25.73 10.35
N GLY A 68 -3.13 26.69 9.67
CA GLY A 68 -2.54 26.50 8.35
C GLY A 68 -1.55 25.34 8.26
N PRO A 69 -0.57 25.21 9.18
CA PRO A 69 0.42 24.13 9.12
C PRO A 69 -0.20 22.73 9.25
N ASP A 70 -1.17 22.56 10.14
CA ASP A 70 -1.84 21.27 10.37
C ASP A 70 -2.74 20.90 9.20
N ILE A 71 -3.50 21.87 8.66
CA ILE A 71 -4.35 21.68 7.48
C ILE A 71 -3.49 21.35 6.25
N GLN A 72 -2.40 22.09 6.03
CA GLN A 72 -1.46 21.82 4.93
C GLN A 72 -0.87 20.41 5.03
N ARG A 73 -0.42 20.01 6.22
CA ARG A 73 0.12 18.67 6.44
C ARG A 73 -0.94 17.59 6.22
N PHE A 74 -2.17 17.80 6.68
CA PHE A 74 -3.27 16.87 6.48
C PHE A 74 -3.61 16.72 4.99
N LEU A 75 -3.78 17.84 4.28
CA LEU A 75 -4.07 17.86 2.84
C LEU A 75 -2.94 17.23 2.02
N GLY A 76 -1.69 17.59 2.33
CA GLY A 76 -0.52 17.02 1.66
C GLY A 76 -0.39 15.51 1.88
N SER A 77 -0.60 15.04 3.12
CA SER A 77 -0.63 13.61 3.42
C SER A 77 -1.77 12.89 2.69
N GLY A 78 -2.95 13.49 2.64
CA GLY A 78 -4.11 12.96 1.91
C GLY A 78 -3.86 12.84 0.41
N ILE A 79 -3.29 13.87 -0.22
CA ILE A 79 -2.97 13.84 -1.65
C ILE A 79 -1.89 12.80 -1.95
N THR A 80 -0.81 12.77 -1.16
CA THR A 80 0.26 11.76 -1.32
C THR A 80 -0.29 10.35 -1.16
N PHE A 81 -1.17 10.10 -0.19
CA PHE A 81 -1.84 8.82 -0.02
C PHE A 81 -2.59 8.43 -1.30
N VAL A 82 -3.41 9.34 -1.84
CA VAL A 82 -4.21 9.10 -3.06
C VAL A 82 -3.31 8.81 -4.26
N LEU A 83 -2.22 9.58 -4.44
CA LEU A 83 -1.28 9.37 -5.54
C LEU A 83 -0.62 8.00 -5.49
N PHE A 84 -0.10 7.60 -4.32
CA PHE A 84 0.50 6.28 -4.13
C PHE A 84 -0.52 5.16 -4.28
N TYR A 85 -1.72 5.35 -3.76
CA TYR A 85 -2.80 4.37 -3.89
C TYR A 85 -3.22 4.17 -5.35
N LEU A 86 -3.38 5.25 -6.12
CA LEU A 86 -3.69 5.19 -7.56
C LEU A 86 -2.55 4.56 -8.36
N ALA A 87 -1.30 4.91 -8.08
CA ALA A 87 -0.14 4.32 -8.72
C ALA A 87 -0.07 2.80 -8.43
N GLY A 88 -0.25 2.40 -7.17
CA GLY A 88 -0.31 1.01 -6.78
C GLY A 88 -1.46 0.26 -7.42
N TRP A 89 -2.66 0.86 -7.49
CA TRP A 89 -3.82 0.29 -8.17
C TRP A 89 -3.58 0.08 -9.67
N PHE A 90 -2.88 1.01 -10.33
CA PHE A 90 -2.49 0.84 -11.73
C PHE A 90 -1.51 -0.34 -11.91
N VAL A 91 -0.52 -0.47 -11.03
CA VAL A 91 0.39 -1.62 -11.02
C VAL A 91 -0.39 -2.92 -10.79
N LEU A 92 -1.31 -2.93 -9.82
CA LEU A 92 -2.19 -4.07 -9.56
C LEU A 92 -2.96 -4.49 -10.81
N HIS A 93 -3.57 -3.54 -11.53
CA HIS A 93 -4.28 -3.83 -12.78
C HIS A 93 -3.39 -4.48 -13.85
N ARG A 94 -2.16 -3.97 -14.01
CA ARG A 94 -1.20 -4.54 -14.99
C ARG A 94 -0.71 -5.93 -14.59
N VAL A 95 -0.43 -6.12 -13.30
CA VAL A 95 -0.04 -7.43 -12.76
C VAL A 95 -1.19 -8.42 -12.86
N GLN A 96 -2.44 -7.99 -12.62
CA GLN A 96 -3.61 -8.85 -12.77
C GLN A 96 -3.77 -9.37 -14.20
N GLY A 97 -3.64 -8.50 -15.21
CA GLY A 97 -3.65 -8.94 -16.61
C GLY A 97 -2.57 -9.99 -16.90
N ALA A 98 -1.35 -9.75 -16.42
CA ALA A 98 -0.25 -10.71 -16.58
C ALA A 98 -0.48 -12.04 -15.81
N VAL A 99 -1.09 -11.98 -14.62
CA VAL A 99 -1.36 -13.16 -13.77
C VAL A 99 -2.51 -14.02 -14.33
N GLU A 100 -3.52 -13.39 -14.92
CA GLU A 100 -4.64 -14.07 -15.59
C GLU A 100 -4.17 -14.74 -16.90
N GLU A 101 -3.26 -14.11 -17.65
CA GLU A 101 -2.67 -14.69 -18.87
C GLU A 101 -1.66 -15.82 -18.58
N SER A 102 -0.99 -15.81 -17.43
CA SER A 102 0.11 -16.73 -17.11
C SER A 102 -0.31 -18.03 -16.42
N TRP A 103 -1.63 -18.33 -16.32
CA TRP A 103 -2.15 -19.50 -15.60
C TRP A 103 -1.68 -19.58 -14.13
N LEU A 104 -1.20 -18.47 -13.56
CA LEU A 104 -0.64 -18.39 -12.22
C LEU A 104 -1.71 -18.24 -11.14
N ALA A 105 -2.92 -17.79 -11.49
CA ALA A 105 -4.05 -17.67 -10.57
C ALA A 105 -5.17 -18.66 -10.94
N GLY A 106 -5.41 -19.61 -10.04
CA GLY A 106 -6.58 -20.50 -10.09
C GLY A 106 -6.47 -21.65 -9.08
N PRO A 107 -7.60 -22.22 -8.62
CA PRO A 107 -7.64 -23.43 -7.77
C PRO A 107 -6.85 -24.61 -8.38
N ASN A 108 -6.67 -24.59 -9.71
CA ASN A 108 -5.98 -25.60 -10.49
C ASN A 108 -4.48 -25.73 -10.15
N LYS A 109 -3.81 -24.71 -9.59
CA LYS A 109 -2.41 -24.85 -9.16
C LYS A 109 -2.26 -25.58 -7.83
N THR A 110 -3.09 -25.28 -6.86
CA THR A 110 -3.06 -26.00 -5.57
C THR A 110 -3.47 -27.45 -5.76
N LEU A 111 -4.46 -27.72 -6.63
CA LEU A 111 -4.84 -29.08 -7.01
C LEU A 111 -3.76 -29.75 -7.88
N GLY A 112 -3.19 -29.08 -8.88
CA GLY A 112 -2.10 -29.64 -9.71
C GLY A 112 -0.84 -29.95 -8.91
N PHE A 113 -0.48 -29.10 -7.93
CA PHE A 113 0.65 -29.31 -7.03
C PHE A 113 0.37 -30.42 -5.99
N LEU A 114 -0.84 -30.49 -5.43
CA LEU A 114 -1.22 -31.54 -4.47
C LEU A 114 -1.45 -32.90 -5.12
N PHE A 115 -1.88 -32.94 -6.39
CA PHE A 115 -2.23 -34.16 -7.11
C PHE A 115 -1.25 -34.53 -8.25
N GLY A 116 -0.09 -33.88 -8.33
CA GLY A 116 1.02 -34.29 -9.21
C GLY A 116 0.78 -34.11 -10.71
N GLY A 117 -0.08 -33.17 -11.10
CA GLY A 117 -0.34 -32.85 -12.50
C GLY A 117 0.64 -31.81 -13.04
N LEU A 118 1.75 -32.28 -13.60
CA LEU A 118 2.45 -31.60 -14.71
C LEU A 118 1.80 -32.04 -16.02
#